data_AF-A0AAJ7DXS1-F1
#
_entry.id   AF-A0AAJ7DXS1-F1
#
_cell.length_a   1.000
_cell.length_b   1.000
_cell.length_c   1.000
_cell.angle_alpha   90.00
_cell.angle_beta   90.00
_cell.angle_gamma   90.00
#
_symmetry.space_group_name_H-M   'P 1'
#
loop_
_entity.id
_entity.type
_entity.pdbx_description
1 polymer ?
#
loop_
_entity_poly.entity_id
_entity_poly.type
_entity_poly.pdbx_seq_one_letter_code
_entity_poly.pdbx_strand_id
1 'polypeptide(L)'
;MDSIKRTDSNLSISSIMSGSSPNNDPENTAKANSMRKILVDAVSNVNAENSTLGNEILELLDTFKFDIKSLPNDIKEEIYLAATILKSEGLPSIDEMALKLCLEKRSIENKMKNREERLFKARYNTAFAKYNNLQEKLIQIRSEIEPIEELLRLKMSNEENAESDRIVWSNKLYDYKGAIKKLELELDNLQIQEFGLDKTLQKSLLLMDKMNELNQLNLTLERYGDLPPNLIQAKNMLESKSEELKEIKTLIFDKMNN
;
A
#
# COMPACT_ATOMS: atom_id res chain seq x y z
N MET A 1 -10.61 -72.57 45.71
CA MET A 1 -10.92 -73.13 44.38
C MET A 1 -11.95 -72.20 43.79
N ASP A 2 -11.51 -71.22 43.00
CA ASP A 2 -12.37 -70.16 42.49
C ASP A 2 -12.40 -70.18 40.96
N SER A 3 -13.62 -70.10 40.46
CA SER A 3 -14.06 -70.42 39.11
C SER A 3 -13.54 -69.49 38.04
N ILE A 4 -13.05 -70.09 36.96
CA ILE A 4 -12.69 -69.46 35.68
C ILE A 4 -13.98 -69.00 34.98
N LYS A 5 -14.21 -67.68 34.92
CA LYS A 5 -15.20 -67.09 34.00
C LYS A 5 -14.57 -66.92 32.62
N ARG A 6 -15.07 -67.70 31.65
CA ARG A 6 -14.87 -67.47 30.22
C ARG A 6 -15.67 -66.24 29.80
N THR A 7 -14.99 -65.26 29.22
CA THR A 7 -15.62 -64.16 28.49
C THR A 7 -15.54 -64.48 27.00
N ASP A 8 -16.69 -64.76 26.39
CA ASP A 8 -16.86 -64.92 24.96
C ASP A 8 -16.60 -63.58 24.26
N SER A 9 -15.53 -63.54 23.46
CA SER A 9 -15.18 -62.40 22.61
C SER A 9 -15.93 -62.51 21.28
N ASN A 10 -17.10 -61.86 21.20
CA ASN A 10 -17.77 -61.59 19.93
C ASN A 10 -16.95 -60.56 19.12
N LEU A 11 -16.11 -61.05 18.21
CA LEU A 11 -15.46 -60.25 17.17
C LEU A 11 -16.47 -59.94 16.06
N SER A 12 -17.23 -58.85 16.23
CA SER A 12 -17.97 -58.23 15.14
C SER A 12 -17.00 -57.52 14.19
N ILE A 13 -16.74 -58.14 13.04
CA ILE A 13 -16.02 -57.53 11.91
C ILE A 13 -16.97 -56.51 11.27
N SER A 14 -16.77 -55.23 11.55
CA SER A 14 -17.42 -54.15 10.80
C SER A 14 -16.71 -53.97 9.45
N SER A 15 -17.39 -54.41 8.38
CA SER A 15 -17.03 -54.08 7.01
C SER A 15 -17.28 -52.59 6.78
N ILE A 16 -16.20 -51.82 6.65
CA ILE A 16 -16.25 -50.44 6.16
C ILE A 16 -16.30 -50.52 4.63
N MET A 17 -17.47 -50.22 4.07
CA MET A 17 -17.65 -49.89 2.66
C MET A 17 -16.77 -48.69 2.30
N SER A 18 -15.66 -48.93 1.60
CA SER A 18 -14.95 -47.89 0.86
C SER A 18 -15.68 -47.63 -0.45
N GLY A 19 -16.53 -46.61 -0.45
CA GLY A 19 -16.94 -45.94 -1.67
C GLY A 19 -15.79 -45.08 -2.19
N SER A 20 -15.07 -45.57 -3.20
CA SER A 20 -14.37 -44.69 -4.14
C SER A 20 -14.38 -45.33 -5.52
N SER A 21 -15.19 -44.77 -6.41
CA SER A 21 -15.15 -45.04 -7.84
C SER A 21 -13.79 -44.60 -8.39
N PRO A 22 -12.97 -45.47 -8.99
CA PRO A 22 -11.89 -45.02 -9.83
C PRO A 22 -12.44 -44.78 -11.23
N ASN A 23 -12.20 -43.59 -11.78
CA ASN A 23 -12.27 -43.36 -13.21
C ASN A 23 -11.40 -44.41 -13.91
N ASN A 24 -12.04 -45.44 -14.45
CA ASN A 24 -11.42 -46.44 -15.30
C ASN A 24 -11.32 -45.84 -16.70
N ASP A 25 -10.29 -45.04 -16.95
CA ASP A 25 -9.85 -44.83 -18.33
C ASP A 25 -9.19 -46.13 -18.83
N PRO A 26 -9.81 -46.85 -19.78
CA PRO A 26 -9.30 -48.13 -20.26
C PRO A 26 -7.93 -47.99 -20.95
N GLU A 27 -7.58 -46.80 -21.41
CA GLU A 27 -6.31 -46.53 -22.08
C GLU A 27 -5.12 -46.44 -21.11
N ASN A 28 -5.34 -45.91 -19.90
CA ASN A 28 -4.28 -45.75 -18.89
C ASN A 28 -3.98 -47.08 -18.17
N THR A 29 -5.00 -47.91 -17.98
CA THR A 29 -4.86 -49.27 -17.44
C THR A 29 -4.17 -50.21 -18.44
N ALA A 30 -4.44 -50.07 -19.74
CA ALA A 30 -3.75 -50.83 -20.78
C ALA A 30 -2.24 -50.51 -20.84
N LYS A 31 -1.86 -49.22 -20.80
CA LYS A 31 -0.44 -48.79 -20.79
C LYS A 31 0.31 -49.25 -19.52
N ALA A 32 -0.34 -49.20 -18.37
CA ALA A 32 0.24 -49.70 -17.12
C ALA A 32 0.45 -51.22 -17.15
N ASN A 33 -0.48 -51.97 -17.75
CA ASN A 33 -0.37 -53.42 -17.88
C ASN A 33 0.70 -53.84 -18.90
N SER A 34 0.87 -53.12 -20.01
CA SER A 34 1.97 -53.38 -20.96
C SER A 34 3.34 -53.13 -20.33
N MET A 35 3.48 -52.05 -19.54
CA MET A 35 4.76 -51.74 -18.88
C MET A 35 5.12 -52.75 -17.78
N ARG A 36 4.11 -53.25 -17.04
CA ARG A 36 4.30 -54.36 -16.10
C ARG A 36 4.77 -55.64 -16.80
N LYS A 37 4.20 -55.95 -17.97
CA LYS A 37 4.60 -57.13 -18.75
C LYS A 37 6.07 -57.03 -19.19
N ILE A 38 6.50 -55.88 -19.69
CA ILE A 38 7.91 -55.64 -20.07
C ILE A 38 8.86 -55.83 -18.87
N LEU A 39 8.49 -55.32 -17.69
CA LEU A 39 9.28 -55.49 -16.47
C LEU A 39 9.37 -56.95 -16.02
N VAL A 40 8.27 -57.69 -16.10
CA VAL A 40 8.24 -59.12 -15.76
C VAL A 40 9.11 -59.93 -16.72
N ASP A 41 9.03 -59.63 -18.02
CA ASP A 41 9.85 -60.29 -19.04
C ASP A 41 11.34 -59.96 -18.84
N ALA A 42 11.69 -58.70 -18.52
CA ALA A 42 13.06 -58.30 -18.21
C ALA A 42 13.61 -59.01 -16.96
N VAL A 43 12.82 -59.12 -15.89
CA VAL A 43 13.21 -59.84 -14.67
C VAL A 43 13.40 -61.34 -14.95
N SER A 44 12.51 -61.94 -15.74
CA SER A 44 12.63 -63.34 -16.14
C SER A 44 13.91 -63.59 -16.96
N ASN A 45 14.24 -62.70 -17.89
CA ASN A 45 15.44 -62.80 -18.70
C ASN A 45 16.72 -62.66 -17.87
N VAL A 46 16.78 -61.69 -16.96
CA VAL A 46 17.92 -61.53 -16.03
C VAL A 46 18.07 -62.76 -15.12
N ASN A 47 16.96 -63.34 -14.66
CA ASN A 47 17.02 -64.54 -13.82
C ASN A 47 17.50 -65.77 -14.60
N ALA A 48 17.10 -65.90 -15.87
CA ALA A 48 17.59 -66.95 -16.76
C ALA A 48 19.09 -66.78 -17.05
N GLU A 49 19.55 -65.56 -17.35
CA GLU A 49 20.96 -65.22 -17.57
C GLU A 49 21.82 -65.51 -16.32
N ASN A 50 21.32 -65.15 -15.14
CA ASN A 50 22.02 -65.41 -13.89
C ASN A 50 22.10 -66.91 -13.58
N SER A 51 21.07 -67.68 -13.95
CA SER A 51 21.10 -69.15 -13.85
C SER A 51 22.10 -69.77 -14.83
N THR A 52 22.24 -69.25 -16.04
CA THR A 52 23.23 -69.75 -17.01
C THR A 52 24.65 -69.42 -16.57
N LEU A 53 24.90 -68.21 -16.08
CA LEU A 53 26.21 -67.83 -15.49
C LEU A 53 26.57 -68.72 -14.29
N GLY A 54 25.60 -69.03 -13.43
CA GLY A 54 25.80 -69.95 -12.31
C GLY A 54 26.24 -71.34 -12.77
N ASN A 55 25.62 -71.85 -13.85
CA ASN A 55 25.97 -73.15 -14.43
C ASN A 55 27.35 -73.13 -15.10
N GLU A 56 27.70 -72.07 -15.83
CA GLU A 56 29.03 -71.91 -16.43
C GLU A 56 30.13 -71.84 -15.37
N ILE A 57 29.90 -71.18 -14.24
CA ILE A 57 30.84 -71.16 -13.11
C ILE A 57 31.03 -72.55 -12.52
N LEU A 58 29.95 -73.32 -12.35
CA LEU A 58 30.03 -74.70 -11.87
C LEU A 58 30.81 -75.59 -12.85
N GLU A 59 30.58 -75.43 -14.14
CA GLU A 59 31.32 -76.15 -15.18
C GLU A 59 32.80 -75.74 -15.22
N LEU A 60 33.11 -74.46 -15.00
CA LEU A 60 34.49 -73.98 -14.86
C LEU A 60 35.18 -74.61 -13.64
N LEU A 61 34.49 -74.65 -12.49
CA LEU A 61 35.00 -75.26 -11.27
C LEU A 61 35.28 -76.75 -11.43
N ASP A 62 34.41 -77.46 -12.16
CA ASP A 62 34.60 -78.87 -12.50
C ASP A 62 35.77 -79.07 -13.48
N THR A 63 35.92 -78.16 -14.44
CA THR A 63 37.05 -78.14 -15.41
C THR A 63 38.39 -77.90 -14.71
N PHE A 64 38.42 -77.05 -13.68
CA PHE A 64 39.60 -76.82 -12.84
C PHE A 64 39.93 -77.99 -11.90
N LYS A 65 39.13 -79.08 -11.91
CA LYS A 65 39.30 -80.27 -11.07
C LYS A 65 39.57 -79.91 -9.62
N PHE A 66 38.77 -78.98 -9.07
CA PHE A 66 38.73 -78.73 -7.62
C PHE A 66 38.07 -79.93 -6.91
N ASP A 67 38.73 -81.09 -6.92
CA ASP A 67 38.34 -82.23 -6.12
C ASP A 67 39.02 -82.09 -4.75
N ILE A 68 38.27 -82.20 -3.66
CA ILE A 68 38.76 -82.07 -2.27
C ILE A 68 39.92 -83.06 -2.00
N LYS A 69 40.03 -84.10 -2.83
CA LYS A 69 41.09 -85.12 -2.80
C LYS A 69 42.42 -84.69 -3.41
N SER A 70 42.47 -83.62 -4.23
CA SER A 70 43.71 -83.11 -4.84
C SER A 70 44.33 -81.92 -4.10
N LEU A 71 43.76 -81.52 -2.96
CA LEU A 71 44.34 -80.46 -2.13
C LEU A 71 45.60 -80.97 -1.39
N PRO A 72 46.66 -80.15 -1.27
CA PRO A 72 47.82 -80.43 -0.43
C PRO A 72 47.42 -80.78 1.01
N ASN A 73 48.11 -81.77 1.61
CA ASN A 73 47.78 -82.25 2.96
C ASN A 73 47.79 -81.14 4.02
N ASP A 74 48.68 -80.16 3.91
CA ASP A 74 48.75 -79.02 4.84
C ASP A 74 47.45 -78.21 4.85
N ILE A 75 46.87 -77.92 3.68
CA ILE A 75 45.60 -77.18 3.56
C ILE A 75 44.44 -78.05 4.08
N LYS A 76 44.50 -79.36 3.86
CA LYS A 76 43.48 -80.29 4.36
C LYS A 76 43.50 -80.37 5.88
N GLU A 77 44.68 -80.47 6.49
CA GLU A 77 44.86 -80.46 7.94
C GLU A 77 44.43 -79.13 8.56
N GLU A 78 44.77 -78.00 7.94
CA GLU A 78 44.30 -76.68 8.37
C GLU A 78 42.76 -76.54 8.27
N ILE A 79 42.14 -77.04 7.20
CA ILE A 79 40.67 -77.05 7.06
C ILE A 79 40.03 -77.96 8.11
N TYR A 80 40.61 -79.12 8.38
CA TYR A 80 40.13 -80.01 9.45
C TYR A 80 40.30 -79.39 10.83
N LEU A 81 41.41 -78.68 11.08
CA LEU A 81 41.66 -77.95 12.33
C LEU A 81 40.65 -76.82 12.49
N ALA A 82 40.44 -75.99 11.46
CA ALA A 82 39.44 -74.93 11.45
C ALA A 82 38.02 -75.49 11.67
N ALA A 83 37.68 -76.60 11.02
CA ALA A 83 36.40 -77.28 11.24
C ALA A 83 36.27 -77.83 12.66
N THR A 84 37.36 -78.30 13.27
CA THR A 84 37.37 -78.82 14.65
C THR A 84 37.27 -77.68 15.66
N ILE A 85 37.92 -76.54 15.41
CA ILE A 85 37.80 -75.31 16.20
C ILE A 85 36.35 -74.82 16.15
N LEU A 86 35.76 -74.68 14.96
CA LEU A 86 34.35 -74.32 14.77
C LEU A 86 33.40 -75.27 15.51
N LYS A 87 33.66 -76.59 15.47
CA LYS A 87 32.88 -77.57 16.24
C LYS A 87 33.06 -77.39 17.75
N SER A 88 34.28 -77.11 18.22
CA SER A 88 34.59 -76.94 19.64
C SER A 88 34.06 -75.63 20.23
N GLU A 89 33.91 -74.59 19.41
CA GLU A 89 33.28 -73.31 19.77
C GLU A 89 31.74 -73.37 19.70
N GLY A 90 31.15 -74.54 19.46
CA GLY A 90 29.70 -74.71 19.40
C GLY A 90 29.06 -74.18 18.12
N LEU A 91 29.85 -74.00 17.05
CA LEU A 91 29.42 -73.65 15.70
C LEU A 91 29.41 -74.86 14.72
N PRO A 92 29.20 -76.14 15.13
CA PRO A 92 29.37 -77.29 14.24
C PRO A 92 28.36 -77.32 13.08
N SER A 93 27.26 -76.59 13.24
CA SER A 93 26.33 -76.19 12.20
C SER A 93 25.78 -74.85 12.64
N ILE A 94 25.69 -73.86 11.75
CA ILE A 94 24.79 -72.72 12.00
C ILE A 94 23.44 -73.34 12.34
N ASP A 95 22.98 -73.20 13.58
CA ASP A 95 21.65 -73.68 13.95
C ASP A 95 20.67 -72.92 13.06
N GLU A 96 20.15 -73.63 12.05
CA GLU A 96 19.28 -73.08 11.03
C GLU A 96 18.07 -72.43 11.69
N MET A 97 17.63 -72.97 12.84
CA MET A 97 16.57 -72.41 13.65
C MET A 97 16.97 -71.07 14.28
N ALA A 98 18.15 -70.97 14.88
CA ALA A 98 18.67 -69.73 15.46
C ALA A 98 18.89 -68.64 14.40
N LEU A 99 19.45 -69.00 13.23
CA LEU A 99 19.61 -68.06 12.12
C LEU A 99 18.25 -67.58 11.59
N LYS A 100 17.30 -68.52 11.38
CA LYS A 100 15.94 -68.19 10.94
C LYS A 100 15.21 -67.30 11.95
N LEU A 101 15.40 -67.55 13.25
CA LEU A 101 14.85 -66.71 14.32
C LEU A 101 15.45 -65.31 14.30
N CYS A 102 16.77 -65.17 14.12
CA CYS A 102 17.43 -63.88 13.98
C CYS A 102 16.97 -63.10 12.74
N LEU A 103 16.80 -63.78 11.60
CA LEU A 103 16.29 -63.17 10.37
C LEU A 103 14.82 -62.75 10.51
N GLU A 104 13.97 -63.56 11.13
CA GLU A 104 12.58 -63.20 11.41
C GLU A 104 12.49 -62.04 12.41
N LYS A 105 13.30 -62.03 13.47
CA LYS A 105 13.37 -60.90 14.40
C LYS A 105 13.74 -59.60 13.68
N ARG A 106 14.76 -59.63 12.83
CA ARG A 106 15.16 -58.47 11.99
C ARG A 106 14.05 -58.06 11.02
N SER A 107 13.34 -59.03 10.42
CA SER A 107 12.19 -58.79 9.54
C SER A 107 11.04 -58.09 10.29
N ILE A 108 10.75 -58.52 11.52
CA ILE A 108 9.73 -57.92 12.38
C ILE A 108 10.12 -56.49 12.79
N GLU A 109 11.37 -56.29 13.23
CA GLU A 109 11.88 -54.95 13.60
C GLU A 109 11.81 -53.98 12.42
N ASN A 110 12.24 -54.40 11.23
CA ASN A 110 12.12 -53.59 10.01
C ASN A 110 10.66 -53.28 9.67
N LYS A 111 9.74 -54.24 9.80
CA LYS A 111 8.30 -54.02 9.60
C LYS A 111 7.73 -53.04 10.63
N MET A 112 8.18 -53.09 11.88
CA MET A 112 7.77 -52.13 12.92
C MET A 112 8.26 -50.73 12.60
N LYS A 113 9.55 -50.57 12.28
CA LYS A 113 10.13 -49.29 11.89
C LYS A 113 9.41 -48.68 10.68
N ASN A 114 9.16 -49.46 9.64
CA ASN A 114 8.41 -49.00 8.46
C ASN A 114 6.98 -48.55 8.81
N ARG A 115 6.33 -49.20 9.77
CA ARG A 115 4.99 -48.78 10.23
C ARG A 115 5.05 -47.45 10.97
N GLU A 116 6.04 -47.27 11.84
CA GLU A 116 6.26 -46.00 12.56
C GLU A 116 6.58 -44.86 11.60
N GLU A 117 7.49 -45.06 10.66
CA GLU A 117 7.82 -44.08 9.62
C GLU A 117 6.60 -43.70 8.78
N ARG A 118 5.76 -44.68 8.41
CA ARG A 118 4.52 -44.41 7.67
C ARG A 118 3.53 -43.59 8.49
N LEU A 119 3.36 -43.90 9.78
CA LEU A 119 2.50 -43.14 10.69
C LEU A 119 3.03 -41.72 10.89
N PHE A 120 4.34 -41.57 11.05
CA PHE A 120 4.99 -40.28 11.18
C PHE A 120 4.80 -39.44 9.92
N LYS A 121 5.02 -40.02 8.74
CA LYS A 121 4.80 -39.36 7.44
C LYS A 121 3.35 -38.92 7.27
N ALA A 122 2.38 -39.74 7.67
CA ALA A 122 0.96 -39.36 7.62
C ALA A 122 0.65 -38.17 8.56
N ARG A 123 1.19 -38.18 9.79
CA ARG A 123 1.06 -37.05 10.73
C ARG A 123 1.71 -35.78 10.20
N TYR A 124 2.92 -35.89 9.65
CA TYR A 124 3.61 -34.76 9.02
C TYR A 124 2.79 -34.19 7.86
N ASN A 125 2.33 -35.03 6.93
CA ASN A 125 1.55 -34.57 5.78
C ASN A 125 0.24 -33.89 6.20
N THR A 126 -0.46 -34.41 7.21
CA THR A 126 -1.68 -33.78 7.73
C THR A 126 -1.41 -32.43 8.39
N ALA A 127 -0.32 -32.31 9.15
CA ALA A 127 0.10 -31.04 9.73
C ALA A 127 0.53 -30.03 8.65
N PHE A 128 1.28 -30.48 7.65
CA PHE A 128 1.73 -29.67 6.52
C PHE A 128 0.56 -29.16 5.67
N ALA A 129 -0.43 -30.00 5.39
CA ALA A 129 -1.65 -29.58 4.69
C ALA A 129 -2.43 -28.51 5.48
N LYS A 130 -2.53 -28.66 6.81
CA LYS A 130 -3.14 -27.64 7.68
C LYS A 130 -2.35 -26.33 7.67
N TYR A 131 -1.03 -26.41 7.72
CA TYR A 131 -0.16 -25.23 7.64
C TYR A 131 -0.35 -24.48 6.32
N ASN A 132 -0.33 -25.19 5.18
CA ASN A 132 -0.54 -24.57 3.87
C ASN A 132 -1.93 -23.91 3.78
N ASN A 133 -2.98 -24.57 4.26
CA ASN A 133 -4.33 -23.98 4.28
C ASN A 133 -4.39 -22.70 5.12
N LEU A 134 -3.72 -22.68 6.29
CA LEU A 134 -3.63 -21.48 7.13
C LEU A 134 -2.80 -20.38 6.46
N GLN A 135 -1.72 -20.74 5.77
CA GLN A 135 -0.89 -19.81 5.04
C GLN A 135 -1.66 -19.16 3.88
N GLU A 136 -2.42 -19.94 3.11
CA GLU A 136 -3.30 -19.43 2.05
C GLU A 136 -4.35 -18.47 2.61
N LYS A 137 -5.01 -18.84 3.72
CA LYS A 137 -5.96 -17.94 4.39
C LYS A 137 -5.33 -16.65 4.87
N LEU A 138 -4.10 -16.71 5.40
CA LEU A 138 -3.37 -15.51 5.84
C LEU A 138 -3.05 -14.61 4.64
N ILE A 139 -2.59 -15.19 3.53
CA ILE A 139 -2.35 -14.45 2.29
C ILE A 139 -3.63 -13.78 1.79
N GLN A 140 -4.76 -14.50 1.80
CA GLN A 140 -6.06 -13.95 1.42
C GLN A 140 -6.46 -12.78 2.32
N ILE A 141 -6.40 -12.95 3.64
CA ILE A 141 -6.71 -11.88 4.60
C ILE A 141 -5.81 -10.67 4.36
N ARG A 142 -4.51 -10.88 4.14
CA ARG A 142 -3.58 -9.79 3.84
C ARG A 142 -3.96 -9.05 2.56
N SER A 143 -4.35 -9.79 1.51
CA SER A 143 -4.82 -9.19 0.25
C SER A 143 -6.14 -8.45 0.37
N GLU A 144 -6.99 -8.81 1.34
CA GLU A 144 -8.25 -8.10 1.63
C GLU A 144 -8.02 -6.86 2.51
N ILE A 145 -7.02 -6.88 3.41
CA ILE A 145 -6.68 -5.75 4.28
C ILE A 145 -6.00 -4.62 3.50
N GLU A 146 -5.09 -4.92 2.59
CA GLU A 146 -4.33 -3.93 1.82
C GLU A 146 -5.22 -2.88 1.10
N PRO A 147 -6.29 -3.23 0.37
CA PRO A 147 -7.18 -2.25 -0.23
C PRO A 147 -8.02 -1.49 0.81
N ILE A 148 -8.34 -2.08 1.96
CA ILE A 148 -9.05 -1.39 3.05
C ILE A 148 -8.15 -0.32 3.67
N GLU A 149 -6.88 -0.64 3.90
CA GLU A 149 -5.88 0.32 4.40
C GLU A 149 -5.67 1.46 3.39
N GLU A 150 -5.59 1.15 2.10
CA GLU A 150 -5.47 2.17 1.06
C GLU A 150 -6.72 3.07 0.99
N LEU A 151 -7.91 2.48 1.06
CA LEU A 151 -9.18 3.21 1.10
C LEU A 151 -9.27 4.11 2.34
N LEU A 152 -8.86 3.60 3.51
CA LEU A 152 -8.83 4.36 4.75
C LEU A 152 -7.88 5.56 4.63
N ARG A 153 -6.67 5.34 4.09
CA ARG A 153 -5.69 6.41 3.85
C ARG A 153 -6.24 7.48 2.90
N LEU A 154 -6.91 7.07 1.82
CA LEU A 154 -7.55 7.99 0.88
C LEU A 154 -8.67 8.80 1.54
N LYS A 155 -9.51 8.16 2.36
CA LYS A 155 -10.56 8.85 3.11
C LYS A 155 -10.01 9.85 4.11
N MET A 156 -9.00 9.48 4.91
CA MET A 156 -8.39 10.40 5.86
C MET A 156 -7.79 11.62 5.15
N SER A 157 -7.10 11.43 4.01
CA SER A 157 -6.57 12.55 3.23
C SER A 157 -7.68 13.43 2.64
N ASN A 158 -8.76 12.84 2.14
CA ASN A 158 -9.90 13.61 1.62
C ASN A 158 -10.63 14.38 2.73
N GLU A 159 -10.73 13.81 3.94
CA GLU A 159 -11.36 14.46 5.08
C GLU A 159 -10.51 15.61 5.62
N GLU A 160 -9.18 15.46 5.66
CA GLU A 160 -8.24 16.55 5.97
C GLU A 160 -8.34 17.69 4.95
N ASN A 161 -8.41 17.35 3.66
CA ASN A 161 -8.64 18.34 2.60
C ASN A 161 -10.02 19.02 2.74
N ALA A 162 -11.08 18.26 3.07
CA ALA A 162 -12.42 18.80 3.25
C ALA A 162 -12.52 19.76 4.43
N GLU A 163 -11.83 19.47 5.54
CA GLU A 163 -11.79 20.39 6.69
C GLU A 163 -10.98 21.65 6.36
N SER A 164 -9.86 21.52 5.64
CA SER A 164 -9.09 22.65 5.12
C SER A 164 -9.93 23.55 4.21
N ASP A 165 -10.64 22.95 3.25
CA ASP A 165 -11.55 23.66 2.34
C ASP A 165 -12.68 24.34 3.12
N ARG A 166 -13.27 23.67 4.11
CA ARG A 166 -14.30 24.24 4.99
C ARG A 166 -13.78 25.48 5.73
N ILE A 167 -12.56 25.45 6.25
CA ILE A 167 -11.94 26.61 6.91
C ILE A 167 -11.76 27.76 5.91
N VAL A 168 -11.26 27.48 4.70
CA VAL A 168 -11.10 28.49 3.64
C VAL A 168 -12.43 29.13 3.26
N TRP A 169 -13.48 28.32 3.08
CA TRP A 169 -14.82 28.82 2.74
C TRP A 169 -15.45 29.60 3.90
N SER A 170 -15.24 29.18 5.14
CA SER A 170 -15.68 29.91 6.34
C SER A 170 -15.00 31.28 6.44
N ASN A 171 -13.69 31.35 6.20
CA ASN A 171 -12.95 32.62 6.19
C ASN A 171 -13.42 33.53 5.05
N LYS A 172 -13.58 33.02 3.83
CA LYS A 172 -14.15 33.78 2.71
C LYS A 172 -15.55 34.31 3.03
N LEU A 173 -16.40 33.49 3.66
CA LEU A 173 -17.74 33.92 4.08
C LEU A 173 -17.67 35.05 5.11
N TYR A 174 -16.74 34.97 6.06
CA TYR A 174 -16.52 36.03 7.03
C TYR A 174 -16.06 37.34 6.36
N ASP A 175 -15.13 37.24 5.41
CA ASP A 175 -14.64 38.38 4.64
C ASP A 175 -15.76 39.02 3.82
N TYR A 176 -16.59 38.21 3.14
CA TYR A 176 -17.76 38.72 2.41
C TYR A 176 -18.78 39.38 3.33
N LYS A 177 -19.05 38.80 4.49
CA LYS A 177 -19.94 39.43 5.49
C LYS A 177 -19.37 40.77 5.98
N GLY A 178 -18.04 40.86 6.16
CA GLY A 178 -17.37 42.11 6.47
C GLY A 178 -17.47 43.15 5.35
N ALA A 179 -17.30 42.71 4.09
CA ALA A 179 -17.44 43.58 2.91
C ALA A 179 -18.88 44.09 2.75
N ILE A 180 -19.89 43.22 2.93
CA ILE A 180 -21.31 43.62 2.89
C ILE A 180 -21.59 44.68 3.96
N LYS A 181 -21.15 44.47 5.21
CA LYS A 181 -21.33 45.48 6.27
C LYS A 181 -20.68 46.82 5.95
N LYS A 182 -19.51 46.81 5.30
CA LYS A 182 -18.86 48.04 4.83
C LYS A 182 -19.69 48.74 3.77
N LEU A 183 -20.19 47.99 2.78
CA LEU A 183 -21.03 48.51 1.72
C LEU A 183 -22.38 49.04 2.25
N GLU A 184 -22.99 48.37 3.23
CA GLU A 184 -24.19 48.85 3.92
C GLU A 184 -23.91 50.19 4.63
N LEU A 185 -22.79 50.29 5.34
CA LEU A 185 -22.38 51.52 6.02
C LEU A 185 -22.07 52.65 5.02
N GLU A 186 -21.40 52.34 3.91
CA GLU A 186 -21.17 53.29 2.81
C GLU A 186 -22.48 53.76 2.17
N LEU A 187 -23.46 52.88 1.99
CA LEU A 187 -24.78 53.21 1.47
C LEU A 187 -25.56 54.12 2.44
N ASP A 188 -25.56 53.80 3.73
CA ASP A 188 -26.18 54.64 4.77
C ASP A 188 -25.53 56.04 4.79
N ASN A 189 -24.21 56.11 4.68
CA ASN A 189 -23.48 57.38 4.59
C ASN A 189 -23.86 58.18 3.33
N LEU A 190 -24.01 57.50 2.18
CA LEU A 190 -24.45 58.12 0.92
C LEU A 190 -25.87 58.69 1.04
N GLN A 191 -26.80 57.96 1.66
CA GLN A 191 -28.17 58.44 1.91
C GLN A 191 -28.20 59.67 2.82
N ILE A 192 -27.32 59.74 3.82
CA ILE A 192 -27.16 60.95 4.67
C ILE A 192 -26.54 62.11 3.87
N GLN A 193 -25.66 61.82 2.91
CA GLN A 193 -24.97 62.82 2.10
C GLN A 193 -25.84 63.39 0.97
N GLU A 194 -26.87 62.66 0.52
CA GLU A 194 -27.82 63.08 -0.51
C GLU A 194 -28.66 64.30 -0.08
N PHE A 195 -28.84 64.50 1.23
CA PHE A 195 -29.43 65.71 1.81
C PHE A 195 -28.37 66.71 2.27
N GLY A 196 -27.41 67.02 1.40
CA GLY A 196 -26.64 68.28 1.46
C GLY A 196 -27.51 69.56 1.38
N LEU A 197 -28.84 69.41 1.49
CA LEU A 197 -29.84 70.47 1.58
C LEU A 197 -29.50 71.44 2.70
N ASP A 198 -29.12 70.99 3.89
CA ASP A 198 -28.83 71.89 5.01
C ASP A 198 -27.63 72.79 4.75
N LYS A 199 -26.53 72.24 4.21
CA LYS A 199 -25.35 73.04 3.84
C LYS A 199 -25.64 73.97 2.66
N THR A 200 -26.49 73.53 1.73
CA THR A 200 -26.88 74.34 0.56
C THR A 200 -27.82 75.47 0.99
N LEU A 201 -28.76 75.19 1.88
CA LEU A 201 -29.68 76.15 2.49
C LEU A 201 -28.92 77.17 3.34
N GLN A 202 -27.96 76.73 4.16
CA GLN A 202 -27.09 77.64 4.91
C GLN A 202 -26.28 78.55 3.99
N LYS A 203 -25.72 78.02 2.89
CA LYS A 203 -25.01 78.83 1.89
C LYS A 203 -25.94 79.82 1.20
N SER A 204 -27.17 79.44 0.86
CA SER A 204 -28.12 80.36 0.23
C SER A 204 -28.57 81.47 1.17
N LEU A 205 -28.79 81.16 2.46
CA LEU A 205 -29.09 82.16 3.48
C LEU A 205 -27.94 83.15 3.65
N LEU A 206 -26.71 82.66 3.77
CA LEU A 206 -25.51 83.50 3.84
C LEU A 206 -25.37 84.40 2.61
N LEU A 207 -25.66 83.88 1.42
CA LEU A 207 -25.60 84.64 0.18
C LEU A 207 -26.67 85.74 0.14
N MET A 208 -27.88 85.46 0.62
CA MET A 208 -28.93 86.47 0.78
C MET A 208 -28.51 87.59 1.75
N ASP A 209 -27.89 87.26 2.88
CA ASP A 209 -27.38 88.26 3.83
C ASP A 209 -26.29 89.14 3.21
N LYS A 210 -25.34 88.53 2.49
CA LYS A 210 -24.30 89.29 1.77
C LYS A 210 -24.84 90.14 0.64
N MET A 211 -25.88 89.67 -0.06
CA MET A 211 -26.57 90.48 -1.07
C MET A 211 -27.28 91.69 -0.44
N ASN A 212 -27.87 91.51 0.74
CA ASN A 212 -28.50 92.60 1.48
C ASN A 212 -27.46 93.62 1.99
N GLU A 213 -26.34 93.16 2.55
CA GLU A 213 -25.21 94.03 2.92
C GLU A 213 -24.68 94.82 1.71
N LEU A 214 -24.53 94.17 0.56
CA LEU A 214 -24.08 94.81 -0.68
C LEU A 214 -25.08 95.86 -1.17
N ASN A 215 -26.38 95.58 -1.10
CA ASN A 215 -27.42 96.53 -1.49
C ASN A 215 -27.43 97.76 -0.57
N GLN A 216 -27.25 97.56 0.73
CA GLN A 216 -27.09 98.66 1.69
C GLN A 216 -25.85 99.50 1.37
N LEU A 217 -24.71 98.86 1.08
CA LEU A 217 -23.51 99.57 0.66
C LEU A 217 -23.74 100.34 -0.65
N ASN A 218 -24.41 99.74 -1.62
CA ASN A 218 -24.70 100.39 -2.90
C ASN A 218 -25.60 101.61 -2.71
N LEU A 219 -26.64 101.52 -1.87
CA LEU A 219 -27.48 102.67 -1.49
C LEU A 219 -26.69 103.78 -0.78
N THR A 220 -25.70 103.42 0.04
CA THR A 220 -24.81 104.44 0.63
C THR A 220 -23.87 105.05 -0.39
N LEU A 221 -23.43 104.29 -1.38
CA LEU A 221 -22.51 104.75 -2.42
C LEU A 221 -23.24 105.63 -3.46
N GLU A 222 -24.49 105.33 -3.78
CA GLU A 222 -25.35 106.16 -4.64
C GLU A 222 -25.47 107.59 -4.10
N ARG A 223 -25.43 107.79 -2.77
CA ARG A 223 -25.42 109.13 -2.15
C ARG A 223 -24.17 109.95 -2.47
N TYR A 224 -23.09 109.29 -2.89
CA TYR A 224 -21.84 109.91 -3.31
C TYR A 224 -21.63 109.85 -4.83
N GLY A 225 -22.62 109.32 -5.58
CA GLY A 225 -22.57 109.23 -7.05
C GLY A 225 -22.51 110.59 -7.74
N ASP A 226 -23.13 111.60 -7.13
CA ASP A 226 -22.99 113.00 -7.55
C ASP A 226 -21.94 113.69 -6.69
N LEU A 227 -20.69 113.76 -7.19
CA LEU A 227 -19.66 114.60 -6.60
C LEU A 227 -20.19 116.05 -6.53
N PRO A 228 -20.06 116.77 -5.40
CA PRO A 228 -20.55 118.14 -5.29
C PRO A 228 -20.00 119.01 -6.44
N PRO A 229 -20.81 119.89 -7.06
CA PRO A 229 -20.41 120.66 -8.24
C PRO A 229 -19.08 121.41 -8.08
N ASN A 230 -18.76 121.81 -6.84
CA ASN A 230 -17.52 122.48 -6.49
C ASN A 230 -16.26 121.58 -6.64
N LEU A 231 -16.38 120.28 -6.35
CA LEU A 231 -15.27 119.31 -6.50
C LEU A 231 -15.04 118.93 -7.97
N ILE A 232 -16.09 118.88 -8.79
CA ILE A 232 -15.97 118.68 -10.24
C ILE A 232 -15.30 119.88 -10.89
N GLN A 233 -15.71 121.10 -10.52
CA GLN A 233 -15.07 122.33 -10.99
C GLN A 233 -13.60 122.41 -10.55
N ALA A 234 -13.31 122.08 -9.29
CA ALA A 234 -11.93 122.05 -8.78
C ALA A 234 -11.06 121.01 -9.49
N LYS A 235 -11.58 119.81 -9.78
CA LYS A 235 -10.88 118.78 -10.56
C LYS A 235 -10.55 119.26 -11.97
N ASN A 236 -11.54 119.82 -12.68
CA ASN A 236 -11.35 120.32 -14.04
C ASN A 236 -10.36 121.49 -14.09
N MET A 237 -10.41 122.39 -13.10
CA MET A 237 -9.49 123.52 -13.01
C MET A 237 -8.05 123.07 -12.69
N LEU A 238 -7.88 122.06 -11.82
CA LEU A 238 -6.57 121.48 -11.53
C LEU A 238 -5.98 120.77 -12.76
N GLU A 239 -6.80 120.02 -13.50
CA GLU A 239 -6.39 119.32 -14.71
C GLU A 239 -5.94 120.31 -15.80
N SER A 240 -6.73 121.36 -16.05
CA SER A 240 -6.37 122.46 -16.96
C SER A 240 -5.08 123.16 -16.53
N LYS A 241 -4.90 123.47 -15.24
CA LYS A 241 -3.65 124.07 -14.75
C LYS A 241 -2.45 123.12 -14.84
N SER A 242 -2.67 121.82 -14.71
CA SER A 242 -1.61 120.82 -14.90
C SER A 242 -1.17 120.71 -16.37
N GLU A 243 -2.10 120.88 -17.31
CA GLU A 243 -1.81 120.93 -18.75
C GLU A 243 -1.06 122.21 -19.12
N GLU A 244 -1.52 123.37 -18.64
CA GLU A 244 -0.79 124.64 -18.84
C GLU A 244 0.66 124.56 -18.31
N LEU A 245 0.87 123.95 -17.13
CA LEU A 245 2.21 123.75 -16.58
C LEU A 245 3.06 122.80 -17.44
N LYS A 246 2.46 121.77 -18.04
CA LYS A 246 3.16 120.89 -18.98
C LYS A 246 3.55 121.65 -20.25
N GLU A 247 2.66 122.46 -20.80
CA GLU A 247 2.94 123.30 -21.98
C GLU A 247 4.03 124.34 -21.72
N ILE A 248 4.00 124.99 -20.55
CA ILE A 248 5.06 125.92 -20.13
C ILE A 248 6.38 125.17 -19.97
N LYS A 249 6.36 123.97 -19.40
CA LYS A 249 7.55 123.14 -19.24
C LYS A 249 8.13 122.73 -20.60
N THR A 250 7.30 122.38 -21.58
CA THR A 250 7.76 122.08 -22.95
C THR A 250 8.29 123.33 -23.64
N LEU A 251 7.61 124.48 -23.54
CA LEU A 251 8.08 125.75 -24.10
C LEU A 251 9.42 126.22 -23.51
N ILE A 252 9.61 126.04 -22.20
CA ILE A 252 10.87 126.36 -21.52
C ILE A 252 11.98 125.39 -21.96
N PHE A 253 11.65 124.10 -22.13
CA PHE A 253 12.61 123.10 -22.61
C PHE A 253 13.01 123.36 -24.07
N ASP A 254 12.06 123.71 -24.93
CA ASP A 254 12.29 124.04 -26.34
C ASP A 254 13.08 125.34 -26.50
N LYS A 255 12.88 126.33 -25.61
CA LYS A 255 13.70 127.56 -25.56
C LYS A 255 15.08 127.38 -24.94
N MET A 256 15.32 126.30 -24.20
CA MET A 256 16.67 125.98 -23.68
C MET A 256 17.47 125.09 -24.62
N ASN A 257 16.82 124.45 -25.60
CA ASN A 257 17.44 123.51 -26.55
C ASN A 257 17.45 123.99 -28.02
N ASN A 258 17.13 125.27 -28.28
CA ASN A 258 17.35 126.01 -29.54
C ASN A 258 17.90 127.40 -29.23
#